data_AF-A0A2V9S3K5-F1
#
_entry.id   AF-A0A2V9S3K5-F1
#
_cell.length_a   1.000
_cell.length_b   1.000
_cell.length_c   1.000
_cell.angle_alpha   90.00
_cell.angle_beta   90.00
_cell.angle_gamma   90.00
#
_symmetry.space_group_name_H-M   'P 1'
#
loop_
_entity.id
_entity.type
_entity.pdbx_description
1 polymer ?
#
loop_
_entity_poly.entity_id
_entity_poly.type
_entity_poly.pdbx_seq_one_letter_code
_entity_poly.pdbx_strand_id
1 'polypeptide(L)'
;MLIVLSFCALGVAEEKAAEENAPALTIYNQDFFVAREHLPLELTSGINHVNYAGVTAHLEPDSVILRDPGGRALQILEQNYRNDPISQELLLSFYEGKTIEFVIGRNTGKEEIIKGKIIRSGYIPSSYYAQNYQQPVSTQPIIEVDGVLR
;
A
#
# COMPACT_ATOMS: atom_id res chain seq x y z
N MET A 1 -17.36 35.61 55.93
CA MET A 1 -17.42 36.36 54.66
C MET A 1 -16.38 35.77 53.73
N LEU A 2 -16.83 35.39 52.54
CA LEU A 2 -16.14 34.62 51.51
C LEU A 2 -14.84 35.31 51.04
N ILE A 3 -13.72 34.57 50.97
CA ILE A 3 -12.59 34.90 50.08
C ILE A 3 -12.37 33.68 49.20
N VAL A 4 -12.77 33.80 47.93
CA VAL A 4 -12.50 32.80 46.89
C VAL A 4 -11.10 33.08 46.35
N LEU A 5 -10.17 32.14 46.56
CA LEU A 5 -8.89 32.12 45.86
C LEU A 5 -9.06 31.42 44.51
N SER A 6 -8.97 32.19 43.44
CA SER A 6 -8.92 31.70 42.06
C SER A 6 -7.52 31.09 41.82
N PHE A 7 -7.45 29.78 41.61
CA PHE A 7 -6.24 29.13 41.13
C PHE A 7 -6.20 29.22 39.60
N CYS A 8 -5.25 29.97 39.08
CA CYS A 8 -4.93 30.01 37.66
C CYS A 8 -4.07 28.79 37.34
N ALA A 9 -4.65 27.75 36.75
CA ALA A 9 -3.85 26.68 36.15
C ALA A 9 -3.28 27.22 34.83
N LEU A 10 -2.01 27.63 34.83
CA LEU A 10 -1.24 27.71 33.59
C LEU A 10 -1.12 26.28 33.09
N GLY A 11 -1.91 25.94 32.07
CA GLY A 11 -1.69 24.74 31.29
C GLY A 11 -0.29 24.86 30.70
N VAL A 12 0.66 24.09 31.24
CA VAL A 12 1.86 23.77 30.51
C VAL A 12 1.36 22.94 29.33
N ALA A 13 1.36 23.52 28.14
CA ALA A 13 1.27 22.74 26.93
C ALA A 13 2.48 21.81 26.96
N GLU A 14 2.22 20.55 27.27
CA GLU A 14 3.18 19.49 27.06
C GLU A 14 3.34 19.42 25.54
N GLU A 15 4.39 20.08 25.03
CA GLU A 15 4.85 19.88 23.67
C GLU A 15 5.19 18.40 23.59
N LYS A 16 4.26 17.61 23.02
CA LYS A 16 4.53 16.22 22.68
C LYS A 16 5.80 16.24 21.85
N ALA A 17 6.89 15.77 22.44
CA ALA A 17 8.12 15.49 21.72
C ALA A 17 7.74 14.72 20.46
N ALA A 18 8.13 15.27 19.31
CA ALA A 18 7.98 14.61 18.03
C ALA A 18 8.54 13.17 18.15
N GLU A 19 7.75 12.20 17.70
CA GLU A 19 8.08 10.78 17.73
C GLU A 19 9.52 10.54 17.28
N GLU A 20 10.29 9.78 18.08
CA GLU A 20 11.65 9.30 17.77
C GLU A 20 11.74 8.48 16.46
N ASN A 21 10.63 8.29 15.73
CA ASN A 21 10.54 7.49 14.51
C ASN A 21 10.14 8.30 13.26
N ALA A 22 10.14 9.63 13.31
CA ALA A 22 9.89 10.42 12.10
C ALA A 22 10.99 10.15 11.03
N PRO A 23 10.62 9.91 9.76
CA PRO A 23 11.59 9.62 8.71
C PRO A 23 12.51 10.82 8.47
N ALA A 24 13.81 10.56 8.35
CA ALA A 24 14.79 11.58 7.99
C ALA A 24 14.83 11.72 6.47
N LEU A 25 14.57 12.93 5.97
CA LEU A 25 14.46 13.22 4.55
C LEU A 25 15.60 14.12 4.07
N THR A 26 16.16 13.81 2.89
CA THR A 26 17.06 14.70 2.14
C THR A 26 16.44 14.95 0.78
N ILE A 27 16.05 16.20 0.50
CA ILE A 27 15.32 16.58 -0.71
C ILE A 27 16.29 17.22 -1.72
N TYR A 28 16.18 16.80 -2.98
CA TYR A 28 16.95 17.36 -4.09
C TYR A 28 16.01 18.04 -5.10
N ASN A 29 16.57 18.95 -5.91
CA ASN A 29 15.78 19.78 -6.82
C ASN A 29 15.33 19.06 -8.11
N GLN A 30 15.77 17.83 -8.36
CA GLN A 30 15.41 17.04 -9.56
C GLN A 30 14.29 16.02 -9.28
N ASP A 31 13.25 16.43 -8.54
CA ASP A 31 12.07 15.60 -8.24
C ASP A 31 12.38 14.26 -7.54
N PHE A 32 13.45 14.22 -6.75
CA PHE A 32 13.81 13.05 -5.94
C PHE A 32 14.22 13.43 -4.52
N PHE A 33 14.04 12.50 -3.60
CA PHE A 33 14.51 12.62 -2.23
C PHE A 33 15.01 11.26 -1.75
N VAL A 34 15.87 11.29 -0.74
CA VAL A 34 16.30 10.10 0.00
C VAL A 34 15.60 10.12 1.34
N ALA A 35 14.96 9.01 1.71
CA ALA A 35 14.38 8.80 3.02
C ALA A 35 15.16 7.76 3.82
N ARG A 36 15.25 7.97 5.11
CA ARG A 36 15.71 6.98 6.09
C ARG A 36 14.65 6.83 7.16
N GLU A 37 14.15 5.61 7.32
CA GLU A 37 13.06 5.27 8.23
C GLU A 37 13.46 4.08 9.09
N HIS A 38 12.99 4.05 10.34
CA HIS A 38 13.13 2.91 11.23
C HIS A 38 11.87 2.06 11.18
N LEU A 39 12.01 0.80 10.75
CA LEU A 39 10.92 -0.15 10.64
C LEU A 39 10.92 -1.10 11.86
N PRO A 40 9.81 -1.21 12.62
CA PRO A 40 9.72 -2.16 13.71
C PRO A 40 9.49 -3.57 13.15
N LEU A 41 10.59 -4.28 12.89
CA LEU A 41 10.55 -5.64 12.37
C LEU A 41 10.90 -6.66 13.46
N GLU A 42 9.95 -7.53 13.78
CA GLU A 42 10.17 -8.67 14.68
C GLU A 42 10.74 -9.85 13.87
N LEU A 43 12.01 -10.18 14.11
CA LEU A 43 12.72 -11.25 13.40
C LEU A 43 13.09 -12.39 14.34
N THR A 44 12.90 -13.62 13.87
CA THR A 44 13.37 -14.84 14.54
C THR A 44 14.63 -15.38 13.88
N SER A 45 15.30 -16.36 14.50
CA SER A 45 16.44 -17.03 13.86
C SER A 45 16.00 -17.82 12.63
N GLY A 46 16.73 -17.67 11.52
CA GLY A 46 16.44 -18.36 10.26
C GLY A 46 15.74 -17.47 9.23
N ILE A 47 14.93 -18.10 8.37
CA ILE A 47 14.23 -17.42 7.28
C ILE A 47 12.96 -16.77 7.83
N ASN A 48 12.81 -15.46 7.62
CA ASN A 48 11.63 -14.69 8.01
C ASN A 48 10.92 -14.20 6.75
N HIS A 49 9.58 -14.26 6.75
CA HIS A 49 8.75 -13.60 5.74
C HIS A 49 8.11 -12.38 6.40
N VAL A 50 8.42 -11.19 5.88
CA VAL A 50 7.98 -9.91 6.43
C VAL A 50 7.26 -9.14 5.34
N ASN A 51 6.07 -8.65 5.68
CA ASN A 51 5.30 -7.74 4.82
C ASN A 51 5.19 -6.40 5.55
N TYR A 52 5.63 -5.33 4.89
CA TYR A 52 5.51 -3.96 5.39
C TYR A 52 4.64 -3.14 4.44
N ALA A 53 3.63 -2.45 5.00
CA ALA A 53 2.74 -1.55 4.27
C ALA A 53 3.07 -0.10 4.65
N GLY A 54 2.72 0.86 3.79
CA GLY A 54 2.99 2.28 4.02
C GLY A 54 4.27 2.80 3.37
N VAL A 55 4.88 2.03 2.47
CA VAL A 55 5.98 2.47 1.61
C VAL A 55 5.50 3.46 0.54
N THR A 56 6.42 4.27 -0.01
CA THR A 56 6.09 5.38 -0.91
C THR A 56 5.52 4.91 -2.26
N ALA A 57 4.46 5.55 -2.77
CA ALA A 57 3.90 5.14 -4.06
C ALA A 57 4.92 5.16 -5.23
N HIS A 58 5.96 5.99 -5.14
CA HIS A 58 7.06 6.04 -6.09
C HIS A 58 8.38 5.85 -5.36
N LEU A 59 9.11 4.80 -5.75
CA LEU A 59 10.38 4.36 -5.20
C LEU A 59 11.12 3.62 -6.32
N GLU A 60 12.44 3.73 -6.35
CA GLU A 60 13.29 2.84 -7.13
C GLU A 60 13.65 1.60 -6.28
N PRO A 61 13.14 0.39 -6.61
CA PRO A 61 13.34 -0.79 -5.75
C PRO A 61 14.81 -1.12 -5.51
N ASP A 62 15.66 -0.95 -6.52
CA ASP A 62 17.10 -1.22 -6.46
C ASP A 62 17.86 -0.22 -5.56
N SER A 63 17.20 0.85 -5.11
CA SER A 63 17.74 1.82 -4.16
C SER A 63 17.47 1.48 -2.69
N VAL A 64 16.59 0.49 -2.41
CA VAL A 64 16.22 0.15 -1.03
C VAL A 64 17.29 -0.68 -0.37
N ILE A 65 17.77 -0.21 0.78
CA ILE A 65 18.74 -0.95 1.60
C ILE A 65 18.17 -1.11 3.01
N LEU A 66 17.93 -2.36 3.40
CA LEU A 66 17.57 -2.70 4.77
C LEU A 66 18.82 -2.99 5.61
N ARG A 67 18.94 -2.36 6.77
CA ARG A 67 20.03 -2.59 7.73
C ARG A 67 19.48 -2.66 9.14
N ASP A 68 20.08 -3.51 9.97
CA ASP A 68 19.82 -3.50 11.40
C ASP A 68 20.65 -2.39 12.06
N PRO A 69 20.03 -1.41 12.75
CA PRO A 69 20.76 -0.39 13.50
C PRO A 69 21.64 -1.00 14.61
N GLY A 70 21.28 -2.17 15.13
CA GLY A 70 22.06 -2.93 16.11
C GLY A 70 23.27 -3.68 15.54
N GLY A 71 23.47 -3.64 14.22
CA GLY A 71 24.65 -4.23 13.55
C GLY A 71 24.59 -5.75 13.33
N ARG A 72 23.44 -6.41 13.54
CA ARG A 72 23.28 -7.82 13.15
C ARG A 72 23.39 -7.95 11.63
N ALA A 73 24.07 -9.01 11.18
CA ALA A 73 24.11 -9.34 9.77
C ALA A 73 22.71 -9.81 9.31
N LEU A 74 22.11 -9.06 8.39
CA LEU A 74 20.88 -9.43 7.70
C LEU A 74 21.23 -9.84 6.27
N GLN A 75 20.71 -10.98 5.83
CA GLN A 75 20.77 -11.40 4.43
C GLN A 75 19.37 -11.31 3.83
N ILE A 76 19.23 -10.54 2.76
CA ILE A 76 17.99 -10.45 2.00
C ILE A 76 18.02 -11.53 0.92
N LEU A 77 17.09 -12.48 0.99
CA LEU A 77 16.96 -13.54 0.00
C LEU A 77 16.09 -13.10 -1.18
N GLU A 78 15.02 -12.38 -0.88
CA GLU A 78 14.06 -11.88 -1.84
C GLU A 78 13.54 -10.52 -1.36
N GLN A 79 13.41 -9.59 -2.29
CA GLN A 79 12.83 -8.27 -2.05
C GLN A 79 11.84 -7.97 -3.16
N ASN A 80 10.57 -7.86 -2.79
CA ASN A 80 9.49 -7.51 -3.69
C ASN A 80 8.91 -6.18 -3.28
N TYR A 81 8.91 -5.22 -4.20
CA TYR A 81 8.23 -3.96 -4.02
C TYR A 81 6.90 -3.96 -4.77
N ARG A 82 5.81 -3.63 -4.05
CA ARG A 82 4.48 -3.47 -4.62
C ARG A 82 3.90 -2.15 -4.15
N ASN A 83 3.69 -1.25 -5.10
CA ASN A 83 3.12 0.08 -4.92
C ASN A 83 1.79 0.26 -5.67
N ASP A 84 1.30 -0.79 -6.31
CA ASP A 84 0.05 -0.72 -7.04
C ASP A 84 -1.11 -0.48 -6.08
N PRO A 85 -1.86 0.64 -6.22
CA PRO A 85 -3.04 0.86 -5.41
C PRO A 85 -4.03 -0.29 -5.64
N ILE A 86 -4.78 -0.65 -4.59
CA ILE A 86 -5.85 -1.64 -4.72
C ILE A 86 -6.85 -1.12 -5.76
N SER A 87 -6.88 -1.78 -6.91
CA SER A 87 -7.88 -1.56 -7.96
C SER A 87 -8.75 -2.80 -8.12
N GLN A 88 -9.92 -2.63 -8.73
CA GLN A 88 -10.80 -3.75 -9.03
C GLN A 88 -10.08 -4.79 -9.91
N GLU A 89 -9.33 -4.34 -10.91
CA GLU A 89 -8.57 -5.18 -11.83
C GLU A 89 -7.47 -5.96 -11.11
N LEU A 90 -6.74 -5.32 -10.16
CA LEU A 90 -5.77 -6.03 -9.34
C LEU A 90 -6.44 -7.12 -8.51
N LEU A 91 -7.56 -6.82 -7.86
CA LEU A 91 -8.29 -7.82 -7.08
C LEU A 91 -8.77 -8.98 -7.96
N LEU A 92 -9.30 -8.70 -9.15
CA LEU A 92 -9.70 -9.72 -10.10
C LEU A 92 -8.52 -10.56 -10.60
N SER A 93 -7.30 -10.01 -10.66
CA SER A 93 -6.10 -10.74 -11.11
C SER A 93 -5.79 -11.96 -10.23
N PHE A 94 -6.07 -11.89 -8.92
CA PHE A 94 -5.90 -13.01 -7.98
C PHE A 94 -6.87 -14.18 -8.21
N TYR A 95 -7.90 -13.93 -9.03
CA TYR A 95 -8.96 -14.87 -9.37
C TYR A 95 -9.04 -15.18 -10.86
N GLU A 96 -8.04 -14.82 -11.66
CA GLU A 96 -7.96 -15.28 -13.05
C GLU A 96 -8.01 -16.80 -13.13
N GLY A 97 -8.81 -17.30 -14.08
CA GLY A 97 -9.12 -18.72 -14.24
C GLY A 97 -10.15 -19.28 -13.26
N LYS A 98 -10.57 -18.52 -12.24
CA LYS A 98 -11.55 -18.95 -11.22
C LYS A 98 -12.93 -18.38 -11.51
N THR A 99 -13.96 -19.11 -11.08
CA THR A 99 -15.35 -18.64 -11.08
C THR A 99 -15.69 -18.01 -9.74
N ILE A 100 -16.13 -16.75 -9.76
CA ILE A 100 -16.59 -16.02 -8.57
C ILE A 100 -17.99 -15.46 -8.79
N GLU A 101 -18.62 -15.00 -7.71
CA GLU A 101 -19.95 -14.39 -7.73
C GLU A 101 -19.84 -12.87 -7.92
N PHE A 102 -20.62 -12.34 -8.87
CA PHE A 102 -20.75 -10.92 -9.16
C PHE A 102 -22.15 -10.45 -8.82
N VAL A 103 -22.26 -9.31 -8.15
CA VAL A 103 -23.54 -8.65 -7.87
C VAL A 103 -23.81 -7.63 -8.98
N ILE A 104 -24.91 -7.81 -9.71
CA ILE A 104 -25.39 -6.87 -10.72
C ILE A 104 -26.66 -6.16 -10.22
N GLY A 105 -26.90 -4.93 -10.69
CA GLY A 105 -28.18 -4.23 -10.42
C GLY A 105 -28.21 -3.31 -9.18
N ARG A 106 -27.04 -2.87 -8.66
CA ARG A 106 -26.96 -1.94 -7.52
C ARG A 106 -27.79 -0.65 -7.68
N ASN A 107 -28.03 -0.18 -8.91
CA ASN A 107 -28.80 1.04 -9.19
C ASN A 107 -30.24 0.78 -9.64
N THR A 108 -30.67 -0.48 -9.78
CA THR A 108 -31.98 -0.85 -10.34
C THR A 108 -32.97 -1.39 -9.31
N GLY A 109 -32.58 -1.44 -8.02
CA GLY A 109 -33.44 -1.92 -6.92
C GLY A 109 -33.65 -3.43 -6.88
N LYS A 110 -32.99 -4.18 -7.75
CA LYS A 110 -32.98 -5.65 -7.78
C LYS A 110 -31.52 -6.09 -7.91
N GLU A 111 -30.98 -6.62 -6.82
CA GLU A 111 -29.66 -7.25 -6.82
C GLU A 111 -29.81 -8.69 -7.33
N GLU A 112 -28.98 -9.05 -8.31
CA GLU A 112 -28.87 -10.41 -8.80
C GLU A 112 -27.41 -10.86 -8.68
N ILE A 113 -27.22 -12.11 -8.28
CA ILE A 113 -25.90 -12.73 -8.15
C ILE A 113 -25.69 -13.65 -9.33
N ILE A 114 -24.67 -13.37 -10.13
CA ILE A 114 -24.27 -14.20 -11.27
C ILE A 114 -22.89 -14.82 -11.04
N LYS A 115 -22.68 -16.04 -11.52
CA LYS A 115 -21.37 -16.69 -11.49
C LYS A 115 -20.64 -16.40 -12.79
N GLY A 116 -19.43 -15.85 -12.69
CA GLY A 116 -18.59 -15.53 -13.84
C GLY A 116 -17.18 -16.06 -13.65
N LYS A 117 -16.60 -16.66 -14.69
CA LYS A 117 -15.19 -17.04 -14.71
C LYS A 117 -14.36 -15.87 -15.21
N ILE A 118 -13.37 -15.45 -14.43
CA ILE A 118 -12.47 -14.38 -14.85
C ILE A 118 -11.49 -14.96 -15.86
N ILE A 119 -11.60 -14.53 -17.12
CA ILE A 119 -10.67 -14.92 -18.18
C ILE A 119 -9.44 -14.01 -18.18
N ARG A 120 -9.65 -12.72 -17.93
CA ARG A 120 -8.59 -11.71 -17.80
C ARG A 120 -9.08 -10.58 -16.91
N SER A 121 -8.28 -10.15 -15.95
CA SER A 121 -8.63 -9.05 -15.05
C SER A 121 -8.46 -7.67 -15.66
N GLY A 122 -7.62 -7.58 -16.71
CA GLY A 122 -7.28 -6.34 -17.39
C GLY A 122 -6.28 -5.46 -16.64
N TYR A 123 -5.71 -5.99 -15.55
CA TYR A 123 -4.71 -5.33 -14.72
C TYR A 123 -3.37 -5.17 -15.44
N ILE A 124 -2.80 -3.96 -15.36
CA ILE A 124 -1.46 -3.64 -15.87
C ILE A 124 -0.62 -3.16 -14.67
N PRO A 125 0.50 -3.82 -14.35
CA PRO A 125 1.35 -3.41 -13.24
C PRO A 125 1.95 -2.02 -13.44
N SER A 126 2.11 -1.27 -12.35
CA SER A 126 2.61 0.10 -12.42
C SER A 126 4.05 0.23 -12.92
N SER A 127 4.84 -0.83 -12.80
CA SER A 127 6.23 -0.90 -13.28
C SER A 127 6.37 -0.71 -14.80
N TYR A 128 5.30 -0.88 -15.58
CA TYR A 128 5.30 -0.61 -17.02
C TYR A 128 5.18 0.87 -17.40
N TYR A 129 4.97 1.79 -16.44
CA TYR A 129 4.70 3.22 -16.70
C TYR A 129 5.94 4.13 -16.64
N ALA A 130 7.16 3.58 -16.59
CA ALA A 130 8.38 4.36 -16.35
C ALA A 130 8.75 5.40 -17.44
N GLN A 131 8.02 5.47 -18.57
CA GLN A 131 8.37 6.40 -19.65
C GLN A 131 7.12 7.02 -20.30
N ASN A 132 6.73 8.22 -19.83
CA ASN A 132 5.90 9.22 -20.53
C ASN A 132 4.36 9.05 -20.66
N TYR A 133 3.71 8.05 -20.04
CA TYR A 133 2.24 7.95 -20.11
C TYR A 133 1.57 8.28 -18.78
N GLN A 134 0.93 9.45 -18.75
CA GLN A 134 -0.01 9.83 -17.70
C GLN A 134 -1.32 9.05 -17.93
N GLN A 135 -1.78 8.38 -16.87
CA GLN A 135 -3.05 7.67 -16.69
C GLN A 135 -3.00 6.14 -16.82
N PRO A 136 -3.61 5.41 -15.86
CA PRO A 136 -3.78 3.97 -15.94
C PRO A 136 -4.73 3.65 -17.11
N VAL A 137 -4.22 3.02 -18.16
CA VAL A 137 -5.07 2.39 -19.17
C VAL A 137 -5.47 1.03 -18.61
N SER A 138 -6.40 1.00 -17.64
CA SER A 138 -6.99 -0.30 -17.27
C SER A 138 -7.76 -0.82 -18.48
N THR A 139 -7.50 -2.08 -18.84
CA THR A 139 -8.28 -2.72 -19.90
C THR A 139 -9.52 -3.32 -19.26
N GLN A 140 -10.64 -3.30 -19.99
CA GLN A 140 -11.87 -3.93 -19.49
C GLN A 140 -11.58 -5.42 -19.17
N PRO A 141 -11.99 -5.90 -17.98
CA PRO A 141 -11.88 -7.31 -17.64
C PRO A 141 -12.72 -8.14 -18.63
N ILE A 142 -12.27 -9.36 -18.91
CA ILE A 142 -13.04 -10.33 -19.70
C ILE A 142 -13.56 -11.40 -18.74
N ILE A 143 -14.88 -11.52 -18.67
CA ILE A 143 -15.59 -12.47 -17.82
C ILE A 143 -16.40 -13.41 -18.69
N GLU A 144 -16.24 -14.71 -18.51
CA GLU A 144 -17.12 -15.72 -19.12
C GLU A 144 -18.32 -15.98 -18.21
N VAL A 145 -19.52 -15.81 -18.75
CA VAL A 145 -20.79 -16.11 -18.08
C VAL A 145 -21.61 -17.01 -19.00
N ASP A 146 -21.96 -18.21 -18.53
CA ASP A 146 -22.70 -19.22 -19.30
C ASP A 146 -22.10 -19.53 -20.68
N GLY A 147 -20.76 -19.59 -20.75
CA GLY A 147 -20.02 -19.85 -22.00
C GLY A 147 -19.91 -18.66 -22.95
N VAL A 148 -20.36 -17.46 -22.55
CA VAL A 148 -20.26 -16.22 -23.33
C VAL A 148 -19.30 -15.24 -22.68
N LEU A 149 -18.34 -14.73 -23.45
CA LEU A 149 -17.42 -13.68 -23.01
C LEU A 149 -18.12 -12.32 -22.95
N ARG A 150 -17.92 -11.60 -21.85
CA ARG A 150 -18.43 -10.25 -21.58
C ARG A 150 -17.34 -9.36 -21.02
#